data_AF-A0A3M0Z9T8-F1
#
_entry.id   AF-A0A3M0Z9T8-F1
#
_cell.length_a   1.000
_cell.length_b   1.000
_cell.length_c   1.000
_cell.angle_alpha   90.00
_cell.angle_beta   90.00
_cell.angle_gamma   90.00
#
_symmetry.space_group_name_H-M   'P 1'
#
loop_
_entity.id
_entity.type
_entity.pdbx_description
1 polymer ?
#
loop_
_entity_poly.entity_id
_entity_poly.type
_entity_poly.pdbx_seq_one_letter_code
_entity_poly.pdbx_strand_id
1 'polypeptide(L)'
;MLRPKSGGIRFGAEGAPFWLDIADPYLIIDREHTYARKGEVYVTATHSATGAILTTTIEHAPAGNQGCSEHYSARIAGNMAGLIQQTRRRTFGELELFEYTVPEFTDPQGTTYRIDQRHFIGCAERGGYVAYVHLSKMHFSAEQEPFLEFILSSVHLIPREDGSGTSKRLFPVLGDGYIGLIVPETWRTAVIGAGGTTAPAIDLWPYDREDGHLYISVAPSAIPPPEDMPARAVAEIEKELRPKVVEESIERGRLDGPEIHGAYVSATYQKPLKEHCRRVVEGAALLAGIPVRFTVRIKDPASQFATQAFDVIKSIHVVERGRKAGPGEQLHYTGRCKLPWS
;
A
#
# COMPACT_ATOMS: atom_id res chain seq x y z
N MET A 1 23.31 3.00 -8.39
CA MET A 1 22.62 1.91 -7.69
C MET A 1 21.13 2.18 -7.79
N LEU A 2 20.43 1.53 -8.72
CA LEU A 2 18.99 1.71 -8.89
C LEU A 2 18.29 0.95 -7.77
N ARG A 3 17.72 1.67 -6.79
CA ARG A 3 16.89 1.05 -5.76
C ARG A 3 15.61 0.54 -6.45
N PRO A 4 15.24 -0.75 -6.31
CA PRO A 4 13.95 -1.20 -6.80
C PRO A 4 12.85 -0.39 -6.09
N LYS A 5 11.88 0.13 -6.85
CA LYS A 5 10.68 0.81 -6.31
C LYS A 5 9.85 -0.23 -5.55
N SER A 6 10.12 -0.37 -4.26
CA SER A 6 9.53 -1.38 -3.38
C SER A 6 8.25 -0.89 -2.70
N GLY A 7 7.51 -1.81 -2.06
CA GLY A 7 6.18 -1.58 -1.50
C GLY A 7 5.99 -0.31 -0.68
N GLY A 8 4.74 0.13 -0.60
CA GLY A 8 4.39 1.44 -0.10
C GLY A 8 2.93 1.77 -0.32
N ILE A 9 2.58 3.03 -0.05
CA ILE A 9 1.24 3.56 -0.25
C ILE A 9 1.23 4.36 -1.55
N ARG A 10 0.30 4.04 -2.46
CA ARG A 10 0.04 4.84 -3.66
C ARG A 10 -1.44 5.14 -3.81
N PHE A 11 -1.79 6.41 -3.90
CA PHE A 11 -3.16 6.87 -4.13
C PHE A 11 -3.20 8.23 -4.81
N GLY A 12 -4.36 8.59 -5.34
CA GLY A 12 -4.61 9.85 -6.05
C GLY A 12 -5.90 10.49 -5.54
N ALA A 13 -6.19 11.70 -5.99
CA ALA A 13 -7.52 12.31 -5.91
C ALA A 13 -8.19 12.29 -7.29
N GLU A 14 -9.51 12.52 -7.33
CA GLU A 14 -10.23 12.61 -8.59
C GLU A 14 -9.87 13.95 -9.26
N GLY A 15 -9.51 13.91 -10.55
CA GLY A 15 -9.02 15.07 -11.28
C GLY A 15 -7.58 15.49 -10.98
N ALA A 16 -6.95 14.96 -9.92
CA ALA A 16 -5.54 15.26 -9.62
C ALA A 16 -4.62 14.69 -10.72
N PRO A 17 -3.67 15.48 -11.25
CA PRO A 17 -2.78 15.07 -12.33
C PRO A 17 -1.59 14.23 -11.86
N PHE A 18 -1.63 13.74 -10.62
CA PHE A 18 -0.57 12.96 -10.02
C PHE A 18 -1.09 11.90 -9.05
N TRP A 19 -0.25 10.90 -8.82
CA TRP A 19 -0.31 9.97 -7.70
C TRP A 19 0.63 10.46 -6.60
N LEU A 20 0.18 10.39 -5.34
CA LEU A 20 1.09 10.41 -4.22
C LEU A 20 1.61 8.99 -4.00
N ASP A 21 2.92 8.84 -4.08
CA ASP A 21 3.63 7.58 -3.86
C ASP A 21 4.53 7.73 -2.64
N ILE A 22 4.42 6.80 -1.69
CA ILE A 22 5.22 6.77 -0.47
C ILE A 22 5.84 5.39 -0.41
N ALA A 23 7.09 5.27 -0.85
CA ALA A 23 7.79 4.00 -1.07
C ALA A 23 8.37 3.41 0.22
N ASP A 24 7.52 3.21 1.23
CA ASP A 24 7.87 2.55 2.48
C ASP A 24 7.00 1.30 2.73
N PRO A 25 7.60 0.08 2.69
CA PRO A 25 6.87 -1.17 2.79
C PRO A 25 6.36 -1.48 4.21
N TYR A 26 6.79 -0.72 5.21
CA TYR A 26 6.38 -0.90 6.60
C TYR A 26 5.17 -0.05 6.99
N LEU A 27 4.67 0.79 6.08
CA LEU A 27 3.42 1.53 6.29
C LEU A 27 2.20 0.61 6.12
N ILE A 28 1.41 0.49 7.19
CA ILE A 28 0.17 -0.29 7.22
C ILE A 28 -1.01 0.69 7.21
N ILE A 29 -1.87 0.61 6.21
CA ILE A 29 -3.04 1.51 6.11
C ILE A 29 -4.07 1.17 7.20
N ASP A 30 -4.49 2.20 7.93
CA ASP A 30 -5.66 2.17 8.80
C ASP A 30 -6.91 2.42 7.95
N ARG A 31 -7.71 1.36 7.73
CA ARG A 31 -8.91 1.43 6.89
C ARG A 31 -10.04 2.22 7.50
N GLU A 32 -10.17 2.22 8.82
CA GLU A 32 -11.26 2.94 9.51
C GLU A 32 -11.10 4.44 9.34
N HIS A 33 -9.84 4.88 9.26
CA HIS A 33 -9.46 6.26 9.05
C HIS A 33 -9.00 6.55 7.60
N THR A 34 -9.34 5.72 6.61
CA THR A 34 -8.98 5.96 5.19
C THR A 34 -10.21 6.04 4.30
N TYR A 35 -10.50 7.24 3.78
CA TYR A 35 -11.73 7.51 3.04
C TYR A 35 -11.50 8.45 1.85
N ALA A 36 -12.46 8.44 0.92
CA ALA A 36 -12.55 9.41 -0.17
C ALA A 36 -13.86 10.20 0.00
N ARG A 37 -13.82 11.53 -0.08
CA ARG A 37 -15.00 12.38 0.07
C ARG A 37 -14.87 13.60 -0.85
N LYS A 38 -15.86 13.80 -1.73
CA LYS A 38 -15.97 15.01 -2.58
C LYS A 38 -14.67 15.35 -3.34
N GLY A 39 -14.05 14.36 -3.99
CA GLY A 39 -12.79 14.55 -4.73
C GLY A 39 -11.53 14.51 -3.88
N GLU A 40 -11.64 14.58 -2.55
CA GLU A 40 -10.51 14.46 -1.62
C GLU A 40 -10.26 12.99 -1.25
N VAL A 41 -9.00 12.64 -1.03
CA VAL A 41 -8.63 11.34 -0.47
C VAL A 41 -7.79 11.55 0.77
N TYR A 42 -8.17 10.87 1.85
CA TYR A 42 -7.50 10.86 3.13
C TYR A 42 -7.02 9.44 3.42
N VAL A 43 -5.72 9.29 3.72
CA VAL A 43 -5.10 8.01 4.07
C VAL A 43 -4.37 8.16 5.39
N THR A 44 -4.66 7.27 6.33
CA THR A 44 -3.87 7.11 7.56
C THR A 44 -3.19 5.77 7.54
N ALA A 45 -1.94 5.74 8.00
CA ALA A 45 -1.13 4.54 8.09
C ALA A 45 -0.21 4.57 9.31
N THR A 46 0.12 3.40 9.82
CA THR A 46 1.07 3.22 10.91
C THR A 46 2.31 2.50 10.39
N HIS A 47 3.49 3.05 10.66
CA HIS A 47 4.76 2.40 10.36
C HIS A 47 5.03 1.29 11.39
N SER A 48 5.00 0.03 10.95
CA SER A 48 4.98 -1.14 11.83
C SER A 48 6.20 -1.28 12.74
N ALA A 49 7.37 -0.80 12.31
CA ALA A 49 8.60 -0.93 13.10
C ALA A 49 8.80 0.20 14.13
N THR A 50 8.21 1.38 13.93
CA THR A 50 8.43 2.55 14.80
C THR A 50 7.17 2.99 15.54
N GLY A 51 6.00 2.56 15.09
CA GLY A 51 4.71 3.08 15.54
C GLY A 51 4.48 4.54 15.14
N ALA A 52 5.23 5.07 14.17
CA ALA A 52 4.97 6.40 13.62
C ALA A 52 3.65 6.39 12.85
N ILE A 53 2.86 7.45 12.99
CA ILE A 53 1.58 7.62 12.31
C ILE A 53 1.78 8.59 11.16
N LEU A 54 1.45 8.12 9.96
CA LEU A 54 1.42 8.88 8.74
C LEU A 54 -0.04 9.17 8.38
N THR A 55 -0.39 10.44 8.26
CA THR A 55 -1.65 10.90 7.71
C THR A 55 -1.36 11.71 6.47
N THR A 56 -2.05 11.46 5.37
CA THR A 56 -1.85 12.19 4.14
C THR A 56 -3.16 12.44 3.41
N THR A 57 -3.25 13.59 2.76
CA THR A 57 -4.40 13.95 1.93
C THR A 57 -3.96 14.43 0.55
N ILE A 58 -4.84 14.25 -0.43
CA ILE A 58 -4.78 14.99 -1.68
C ILE A 58 -6.10 15.76 -1.79
N GLU A 59 -6.00 17.08 -1.83
CA GLU A 59 -7.13 18.01 -1.87
C GLU A 59 -6.89 19.13 -2.88
N HIS A 60 -7.92 19.90 -3.21
CA HIS A 60 -7.73 21.09 -4.03
C HIS A 60 -6.86 22.10 -3.31
N ALA A 61 -5.98 22.77 -4.06
CA ALA A 61 -5.15 23.82 -3.50
C ALA A 61 -6.04 24.94 -2.92
N PRO A 62 -5.71 25.50 -1.74
CA PRO A 62 -6.48 26.59 -1.16
C PRO A 62 -6.52 27.77 -2.13
N ALA A 63 -7.68 28.44 -2.22
CA ALA A 63 -7.82 29.61 -3.06
C ALA A 63 -6.93 30.75 -2.54
N GLY A 64 -6.00 31.24 -3.37
CA GLY A 64 -5.14 32.37 -3.05
C GLY A 64 -3.69 32.19 -3.52
N ASN A 65 -2.84 33.16 -3.18
CA ASN A 65 -1.41 33.14 -3.51
C ASN A 65 -0.54 32.62 -2.34
N GLN A 66 -1.15 32.19 -1.24
CA GLN A 66 -0.41 31.56 -0.15
C GLN A 66 -0.08 30.13 -0.56
N GLY A 67 1.20 29.81 -0.65
CA GLY A 67 1.64 28.44 -0.90
C GLY A 67 1.21 27.51 0.23
N CYS A 68 1.06 26.21 -0.06
CA CYS A 68 0.56 25.21 0.86
C CYS A 68 1.29 25.20 2.22
N SER A 69 2.59 25.49 2.22
CA SER A 69 3.42 25.46 3.44
C SER A 69 3.01 26.57 4.41
N GLU A 70 2.71 27.75 3.89
CA GLU A 70 2.19 28.87 4.68
C GLU A 70 0.78 28.58 5.18
N HIS A 71 -0.08 28.03 4.30
CA HIS A 71 -1.44 27.64 4.64
C HIS A 71 -1.47 26.68 5.84
N TYR A 72 -0.73 25.57 5.78
CA TYR A 72 -0.73 24.59 6.87
C TYR A 72 0.01 25.07 8.10
N SER A 73 1.16 25.76 7.96
CA SER A 73 1.86 26.29 9.14
C SER A 73 1.02 27.30 9.92
N ALA A 74 0.25 28.15 9.24
CA ALA A 74 -0.70 29.06 9.90
C ALA A 74 -1.81 28.30 10.62
N ARG A 75 -2.38 27.26 10.00
CA ARG A 75 -3.42 26.41 10.59
C ARG A 75 -2.93 25.70 11.86
N ILE A 76 -1.71 25.19 11.85
CA ILE A 76 -1.09 24.53 13.01
C ILE A 76 -0.83 25.53 14.13
N ALA A 77 -0.21 26.67 13.81
CA ALA A 77 0.09 27.71 14.78
C ALA A 77 -1.18 28.21 15.49
N GLY A 78 -2.30 28.33 14.77
CA GLY A 78 -3.59 28.72 15.35
C GLY A 78 -4.19 27.65 16.28
N ASN A 79 -4.15 26.37 15.88
CA ASN A 79 -4.80 25.29 16.63
C ASN A 79 -3.99 24.77 17.83
N MET A 80 -2.66 24.92 17.79
CA MET A 80 -1.73 24.33 18.77
C MET A 80 -0.88 25.41 19.45
N ALA A 81 -1.37 26.66 19.48
CA ALA A 81 -0.69 27.77 20.13
C ALA A 81 -0.36 27.43 21.59
N GLY A 82 0.92 27.59 21.97
CA GLY A 82 1.40 27.32 23.33
C GLY A 82 1.81 25.86 23.62
N LEU A 83 1.45 24.90 22.76
CA LEU A 83 1.87 23.49 22.90
C LEU A 83 3.13 23.16 22.07
N ILE A 84 3.38 23.97 21.04
CA ILE A 84 4.47 23.74 20.08
C ILE A 84 5.80 24.25 20.63
N GLN A 85 6.83 23.41 20.52
CA GLN A 85 8.22 23.78 20.73
C GLN A 85 9.09 23.37 19.54
N GLN A 86 10.26 24.01 19.44
CA GLN A 86 11.34 23.66 18.49
C GLN A 86 10.86 23.55 17.04
N THR A 87 10.50 24.69 16.46
CA THR A 87 10.05 24.73 15.06
C THR A 87 11.25 24.76 14.11
N ARG A 88 11.20 23.94 13.06
CA ARG A 88 12.21 23.95 11.99
C ARG A 88 11.53 23.82 10.64
N ARG A 89 12.05 24.52 9.64
CA ARG A 89 11.68 24.30 8.24
C ARG A 89 12.77 23.51 7.53
N ARG A 90 12.37 22.54 6.71
CA ARG A 90 13.26 21.73 5.87
C ARG A 90 12.57 21.46 4.53
N THR A 91 13.32 20.95 3.57
CA THR A 91 12.76 20.46 2.31
C THR A 91 13.22 19.02 2.10
N PHE A 92 12.31 18.13 1.72
CA PHE A 92 12.62 16.76 1.33
C PHE A 92 11.98 16.47 -0.01
N GLY A 93 12.80 16.30 -1.05
CA GLY A 93 12.30 16.13 -2.41
C GLY A 93 11.45 17.33 -2.83
N GLU A 94 10.17 17.07 -3.11
CA GLU A 94 9.18 18.11 -3.49
C GLU A 94 8.40 18.67 -2.29
N LEU A 95 8.59 18.13 -1.08
CA LEU A 95 7.87 18.56 0.11
C LEU A 95 8.60 19.69 0.83
N GLU A 96 7.87 20.79 1.07
CA GLU A 96 8.25 21.78 2.08
C GLU A 96 7.73 21.33 3.44
N LEU A 97 8.64 21.09 4.38
CA LEU A 97 8.34 20.52 5.68
C LEU A 97 8.46 21.55 6.80
N PHE A 98 7.44 21.56 7.66
CA PHE A 98 7.41 22.22 8.95
C PHE A 98 7.47 21.16 10.05
N GLU A 99 8.51 21.22 10.85
CA GLU A 99 8.80 20.29 11.93
C GLU A 99 8.57 20.96 13.27
N TYR A 100 7.98 20.25 14.22
CA TYR A 100 7.85 20.71 15.61
C TYR A 100 7.70 19.56 16.60
N THR A 101 7.86 19.87 17.89
CA THR A 101 7.68 18.92 19.00
C THR A 101 6.59 19.39 19.96
N VAL A 102 5.83 18.44 20.49
CA VAL A 102 4.89 18.62 21.60
C VAL A 102 5.42 17.81 22.78
N PRO A 103 6.03 18.44 23.80
CA PRO A 103 6.66 17.70 24.89
C PRO A 103 5.64 17.06 25.83
N GLU A 104 4.51 17.74 26.06
CA GLU A 104 3.51 17.38 27.06
C GLU A 104 2.09 17.55 26.50
N PHE A 105 1.17 16.74 27.03
CA PHE A 105 -0.26 16.81 26.74
C PHE A 105 -1.05 16.77 28.04
N THR A 106 -1.99 17.71 28.20
CA THR A 106 -2.93 17.72 29.33
C THR A 106 -4.27 17.17 28.89
N ASP A 107 -4.73 16.11 29.57
CA ASP A 107 -6.03 15.51 29.29
C ASP A 107 -7.20 16.39 29.78
N PRO A 108 -8.47 16.07 29.43
CA PRO A 108 -9.64 16.82 29.90
C PRO A 108 -9.83 16.84 31.42
N GLN A 109 -9.16 15.94 32.16
CA GLN A 109 -9.19 15.87 33.61
C GLN A 109 -8.11 16.75 34.26
N GLY A 110 -7.25 17.39 33.45
CA GLY A 110 -6.18 18.27 33.92
C GLY A 110 -4.87 17.54 34.23
N THR A 111 -4.75 16.26 33.88
CA THR A 111 -3.52 15.49 34.09
C THR A 111 -2.55 15.71 32.94
N THR A 112 -1.33 16.16 33.24
CA THR A 112 -0.28 16.38 32.23
C THR A 112 0.61 15.15 32.09
N TYR A 113 0.77 14.70 30.85
CA TYR A 113 1.63 13.58 30.45
C TYR A 113 2.77 14.08 29.58
N ARG A 114 3.98 13.60 29.84
CA ARG A 114 5.10 13.79 28.92
C ARG A 114 4.98 12.79 27.77
N ILE A 115 4.85 13.30 26.55
CA ILE A 115 4.66 12.50 25.34
C ILE A 115 5.80 12.62 24.34
N ASP A 116 6.61 13.70 24.40
CA ASP A 116 7.72 13.99 23.48
C ASP A 116 7.36 13.63 22.02
N GLN A 117 6.22 14.14 21.55
CA GLN A 117 5.68 13.81 20.24
C GLN A 117 6.29 14.73 19.19
N ARG A 118 6.98 14.15 18.20
CA ARG A 118 7.53 14.89 17.08
C ARG A 118 6.59 14.83 15.89
N HIS A 119 6.44 15.96 15.21
CA HIS A 119 5.59 16.11 14.04
C HIS A 119 6.38 16.68 12.87
N PHE A 120 6.12 16.14 11.69
CA PHE A 120 6.62 16.62 10.41
C PHE A 120 5.41 16.85 9.52
N ILE A 121 5.20 18.09 9.09
CA ILE A 121 4.10 18.46 8.21
C ILE A 121 4.67 18.98 6.91
N GLY A 122 4.51 18.18 5.87
CA GLY A 122 4.96 18.47 4.52
C GLY A 122 3.79 18.76 3.60
N CYS A 123 4.02 19.59 2.59
CA CYS A 123 3.09 19.70 1.49
C CYS A 123 3.82 19.90 0.15
N ALA A 124 3.15 19.52 -0.94
CA ALA A 124 3.55 19.81 -2.30
C ALA A 124 2.33 20.14 -3.16
N GLU A 125 2.48 21.08 -4.08
CA GLU A 125 1.43 21.53 -5.00
C GLU A 125 1.71 21.09 -6.43
N ARG A 126 0.68 20.61 -7.13
CA ARG A 126 0.76 20.35 -8.58
C ARG A 126 -0.62 20.42 -9.23
N GLY A 127 -0.74 21.24 -10.27
CA GLY A 127 -1.93 21.30 -11.13
C GLY A 127 -3.23 21.64 -10.39
N GLY A 128 -3.18 22.56 -9.42
CA GLY A 128 -4.36 22.99 -8.65
C GLY A 128 -4.74 22.06 -7.49
N TYR A 129 -3.89 21.10 -7.15
CA TYR A 129 -4.05 20.21 -6.01
C TYR A 129 -2.85 20.30 -5.08
N VAL A 130 -3.09 19.99 -3.81
CA VAL A 130 -2.08 19.88 -2.75
C VAL A 130 -2.05 18.45 -2.25
N ALA A 131 -0.85 17.90 -2.14
CA ALA A 131 -0.58 16.71 -1.35
C ALA A 131 -0.08 17.14 0.03
N TYR A 132 -0.88 16.90 1.08
CA TYR A 132 -0.48 17.11 2.47
C TYR A 132 0.04 15.80 3.07
N VAL A 133 1.13 15.87 3.82
CA VAL A 133 1.75 14.73 4.49
C VAL A 133 2.06 15.12 5.92
N HIS A 134 1.49 14.40 6.88
CA HIS A 134 1.75 14.54 8.30
C HIS A 134 2.32 13.25 8.84
N LEU A 135 3.57 13.27 9.26
CA LEU A 135 4.19 12.17 9.98
C LEU A 135 4.35 12.57 11.45
N SER A 136 3.90 11.72 12.36
CA SER A 136 4.04 11.98 13.79
C SER A 136 4.50 10.75 14.56
N LYS A 137 5.23 10.95 15.66
CA LYS A 137 5.77 9.88 16.50
C LYS A 137 5.78 10.30 17.96
N MET A 138 5.01 9.62 18.79
CA MET A 138 5.06 9.76 20.25
C MET A 138 6.31 9.07 20.83
N HIS A 139 6.81 9.58 21.95
CA HIS A 139 8.03 9.12 22.62
C HIS A 139 9.21 9.03 21.64
N PHE A 140 9.42 10.10 20.89
CA PHE A 140 10.46 10.16 19.88
C PHE A 140 11.85 10.05 20.52
N SER A 141 12.74 9.24 19.93
CA SER A 141 14.16 9.19 20.27
C SER A 141 15.04 9.50 19.05
N ALA A 142 16.23 10.06 19.27
CA ALA A 142 17.14 10.44 18.18
C ALA A 142 17.53 9.27 17.26
N GLU A 143 17.53 8.03 17.77
CA GLU A 143 17.80 6.81 16.99
C GLU A 143 16.73 6.54 15.91
N GLN A 144 15.52 7.10 16.08
CA GLN A 144 14.42 6.96 15.12
C GLN A 144 14.47 8.00 14.00
N GLU A 145 15.28 9.06 14.11
CA GLU A 145 15.39 10.13 13.10
C GLU A 145 15.63 9.57 11.69
N PRO A 146 16.60 8.66 11.46
CA PRO A 146 16.89 8.19 10.11
C PRO A 146 15.72 7.43 9.47
N PHE A 147 14.87 6.78 10.27
CA PHE A 147 13.68 6.10 9.79
C PHE A 147 12.59 7.08 9.37
N LEU A 148 12.37 8.14 10.16
CA LEU A 148 11.39 9.17 9.82
C LEU A 148 11.83 9.96 8.59
N GLU A 149 13.12 10.29 8.48
CA GLU A 149 13.68 10.92 7.29
C GLU A 149 13.58 10.02 6.06
N PHE A 150 13.74 8.70 6.22
CA PHE A 150 13.51 7.75 5.12
C PHE A 150 12.07 7.80 4.60
N ILE A 151 11.07 7.72 5.49
CA ILE A 151 9.65 7.82 5.12
C ILE A 151 9.40 9.12 4.33
N LEU A 152 9.83 10.26 4.87
CA LEU A 152 9.63 11.57 4.24
C LEU A 152 10.34 11.69 2.89
N SER A 153 11.55 11.15 2.76
CA SER A 153 12.31 11.14 1.51
C SER A 153 11.70 10.23 0.43
N SER A 154 10.85 9.28 0.83
CA SER A 154 10.17 8.35 -0.08
C SER A 154 8.87 8.89 -0.66
N VAL A 155 8.46 10.10 -0.26
CA VAL A 155 7.25 10.75 -0.78
C VAL A 155 7.54 11.41 -2.12
N HIS A 156 6.77 11.02 -3.14
CA HIS A 156 6.90 11.51 -4.50
C HIS A 156 5.54 11.81 -5.13
N LEU A 157 5.45 12.89 -5.90
CA LEU A 157 4.30 13.16 -6.76
C LEU A 157 4.62 12.60 -8.15
N ILE A 158 4.04 11.45 -8.48
CA ILE A 158 4.24 10.78 -9.77
C ILE A 158 3.17 11.28 -10.74
N PRO A 159 3.51 11.78 -11.94
CA PRO A 159 2.52 12.14 -12.95
C PRO A 159 1.51 11.00 -13.18
N ARG A 160 0.24 11.35 -13.34
CA ARG A 160 -0.80 10.39 -13.69
C ARG A 160 -0.86 10.31 -15.21
N GLU A 161 -0.25 9.26 -15.77
CA GLU A 161 -0.45 8.91 -17.17
C GLU A 161 -1.93 8.51 -17.38
N ASP A 162 -2.40 8.64 -18.61
CA ASP A 162 -3.79 8.57 -19.09
C ASP A 162 -4.43 7.16 -19.03
N GLY A 163 -4.06 6.39 -18.01
CA GLY A 163 -4.90 5.34 -17.43
C GLY A 163 -4.86 3.97 -18.11
N SER A 164 -4.06 3.80 -19.17
CA SER A 164 -3.90 2.50 -19.86
C SER A 164 -2.63 1.72 -19.45
N GLY A 165 -1.77 2.32 -18.63
CA GLY A 165 -0.51 1.74 -18.21
C GLY A 165 -0.63 0.65 -17.13
N THR A 166 0.38 -0.20 -17.06
CA THR A 166 0.63 -1.07 -15.91
C THR A 166 1.95 -0.73 -15.27
N SER A 167 2.04 -0.93 -13.96
CA SER A 167 3.23 -0.64 -13.16
C SER A 167 3.69 -1.90 -12.44
N LYS A 168 5.01 -2.12 -12.40
CA LYS A 168 5.61 -3.14 -11.53
C LYS A 168 5.64 -2.60 -10.10
N ARG A 169 4.98 -3.31 -9.18
CA ARG A 169 4.93 -2.97 -7.75
C ARG A 169 5.48 -4.15 -6.95
N LEU A 170 6.34 -3.87 -5.98
CA LEU A 170 6.84 -4.92 -5.09
C LEU A 170 6.10 -4.86 -3.77
N PHE A 171 5.89 -6.00 -3.13
CA PHE A 171 5.26 -6.06 -1.83
C PHE A 171 6.11 -6.92 -0.90
N PRO A 172 6.38 -6.47 0.33
CA PRO A 172 7.10 -7.29 1.29
C PRO A 172 6.27 -8.54 1.61
N VAL A 173 6.96 -9.67 1.75
CA VAL A 173 6.37 -10.90 2.30
C VAL A 173 7.00 -11.17 3.66
N LEU A 174 6.31 -11.95 4.52
CA LEU A 174 6.90 -12.34 5.80
C LEU A 174 8.24 -13.07 5.57
N GLY A 175 9.25 -12.80 6.40
CA GLY A 175 10.62 -13.27 6.19
C GLY A 175 11.47 -12.29 5.35
N ASP A 176 12.42 -12.82 4.58
CA ASP A 176 13.30 -12.05 3.71
C ASP A 176 12.88 -12.20 2.24
N GLY A 177 12.21 -11.20 1.68
CA GLY A 177 11.87 -11.21 0.25
C GLY A 177 10.79 -10.21 -0.15
N TYR A 178 10.55 -10.13 -1.45
CA TYR A 178 9.45 -9.38 -2.04
C TYR A 178 8.77 -10.25 -3.09
N ILE A 179 7.47 -10.03 -3.27
CA ILE A 179 6.80 -10.44 -4.51
C ILE A 179 6.64 -9.22 -5.42
N GLY A 180 6.79 -9.42 -6.72
CA GLY A 180 6.47 -8.42 -7.72
C GLY A 180 5.10 -8.70 -8.34
N LEU A 181 4.33 -7.64 -8.59
CA LEU A 181 3.05 -7.69 -9.32
C LEU A 181 3.09 -6.65 -10.45
N ILE A 182 2.44 -6.95 -11.57
CA ILE A 182 2.12 -6.00 -12.64
C ILE A 182 0.70 -5.53 -12.39
N VAL A 183 0.54 -4.28 -11.94
CA VAL A 183 -0.73 -3.73 -11.47
C VAL A 183 -1.13 -2.54 -12.36
N PRO A 184 -2.39 -2.46 -12.84
CA PRO A 184 -2.87 -1.26 -13.53
C PRO A 184 -2.54 0.00 -12.73
N GLU A 185 -2.08 1.06 -13.40
CA GLU A 185 -1.66 2.27 -12.69
C GLU A 185 -2.82 2.96 -11.96
N THR A 186 -4.02 2.78 -12.48
CA THR A 186 -5.27 3.27 -11.90
C THR A 186 -5.65 2.59 -10.59
N TRP A 187 -5.03 1.46 -10.24
CA TRP A 187 -5.35 0.73 -9.01
C TRP A 187 -4.61 1.29 -7.80
N ARG A 188 -5.33 1.40 -6.70
CA ARG A 188 -4.81 1.70 -5.37
C ARG A 188 -4.35 0.42 -4.69
N THR A 189 -3.42 0.56 -3.76
CA THR A 189 -2.81 -0.59 -3.08
C THR A 189 -2.58 -0.31 -1.60
N ALA A 190 -2.82 -1.31 -0.77
CA ALA A 190 -2.55 -1.30 0.66
C ALA A 190 -1.98 -2.62 1.12
N VAL A 191 -1.14 -2.60 2.14
CA VAL A 191 -0.79 -3.81 2.91
C VAL A 191 -1.59 -3.77 4.21
N ILE A 192 -2.38 -4.82 4.46
CA ILE A 192 -3.21 -4.98 5.65
C ILE A 192 -2.72 -6.12 6.54
N GLY A 193 -2.94 -5.98 7.84
CA GLY A 193 -2.70 -7.06 8.81
C GLY A 193 -1.24 -7.29 9.20
N ALA A 194 -0.31 -6.38 8.89
CA ALA A 194 1.12 -6.57 9.20
C ALA A 194 1.50 -6.36 10.70
N GLY A 195 0.57 -6.59 11.63
CA GLY A 195 0.75 -6.39 13.07
C GLY A 195 0.33 -7.58 13.96
N GLY A 196 0.12 -8.77 13.39
CA GLY A 196 -0.34 -9.96 14.12
C GLY A 196 0.28 -11.29 13.65
N THR A 197 -0.28 -12.42 14.11
CA THR A 197 0.15 -13.78 13.70
C THR A 197 -0.30 -14.17 12.30
N THR A 198 -1.20 -13.38 11.69
CA THR A 198 -1.70 -13.57 10.34
C THR A 198 -0.73 -12.99 9.32
N ALA A 199 -0.51 -13.71 8.22
CA ALA A 199 0.26 -13.19 7.10
C ALA A 199 -0.38 -11.88 6.57
N PRO A 200 0.42 -10.84 6.28
CA PRO A 200 -0.09 -9.62 5.69
C PRO A 200 -0.76 -9.95 4.36
N ALA A 201 -1.82 -9.22 4.04
CA ALA A 201 -2.48 -9.31 2.76
C ALA A 201 -2.33 -7.98 2.01
N ILE A 202 -2.10 -8.08 0.71
CA ILE A 202 -2.08 -6.97 -0.22
C ILE A 202 -3.51 -6.80 -0.71
N ASP A 203 -4.06 -5.62 -0.50
CA ASP A 203 -5.36 -5.21 -1.01
C ASP A 203 -5.15 -4.29 -2.21
N LEU A 204 -5.75 -4.64 -3.34
CA LEU A 204 -5.64 -3.96 -4.62
C LEU A 204 -7.06 -3.66 -5.11
N TRP A 205 -7.34 -2.43 -5.50
CA TRP A 205 -8.66 -2.06 -6.03
C TRP A 205 -8.60 -0.87 -6.99
N PRO A 206 -9.52 -0.76 -7.97
CA PRO A 206 -9.62 0.38 -8.86
C PRO A 206 -9.82 1.71 -8.12
N TYR A 207 -9.53 2.83 -8.78
CA TYR A 207 -9.65 4.15 -8.18
C TYR A 207 -11.10 4.45 -7.75
N ASP A 208 -12.04 4.10 -8.61
CA ASP A 208 -13.46 3.96 -8.39
C ASP A 208 -13.70 2.65 -7.62
N ARG A 209 -13.73 2.74 -6.29
CA ARG A 209 -13.90 1.58 -5.37
C ARG A 209 -15.16 0.74 -5.61
N GLU A 210 -15.93 1.03 -6.64
CA GLU A 210 -17.20 0.37 -6.92
C GLU A 210 -17.02 -1.00 -7.56
N ASP A 211 -15.99 -1.25 -8.36
CA ASP A 211 -15.98 -2.47 -9.18
C ASP A 211 -15.58 -3.74 -8.40
N GLY A 212 -14.70 -3.62 -7.40
CA GLY A 212 -14.28 -4.75 -6.58
C GLY A 212 -12.96 -4.58 -5.84
N HIS A 213 -12.53 -5.66 -5.20
CA HIS A 213 -11.28 -5.75 -4.42
C HIS A 213 -10.56 -7.07 -4.70
N LEU A 214 -9.23 -7.01 -4.81
CA LEU A 214 -8.33 -8.16 -4.91
C LEU A 214 -7.45 -8.21 -3.66
N TYR A 215 -7.60 -9.26 -2.87
CA TYR A 215 -6.74 -9.57 -1.74
C TYR A 215 -5.76 -10.68 -2.11
N ILE A 216 -4.48 -10.49 -1.81
CA ILE A 216 -3.42 -11.50 -1.99
C ILE A 216 -2.67 -11.64 -0.68
N SER A 217 -2.62 -12.84 -0.11
CA SER A 217 -1.80 -13.15 1.05
C SER A 217 -0.75 -14.18 0.69
N VAL A 218 0.49 -13.91 1.10
CA VAL A 218 1.63 -14.81 0.91
C VAL A 218 2.08 -15.29 2.28
N ALA A 219 1.98 -16.58 2.51
CA ALA A 219 2.34 -17.20 3.78
C ALA A 219 3.62 -18.03 3.59
N PRO A 220 4.79 -17.55 4.06
CA PRO A 220 5.99 -18.35 4.03
C PRO A 220 5.79 -19.58 4.90
N SER A 221 6.26 -20.73 4.44
CA SER A 221 6.27 -21.95 5.21
C SER A 221 7.70 -22.44 5.34
N ALA A 222 8.11 -22.83 6.57
CA ALA A 222 9.40 -23.47 6.80
C ALA A 222 9.48 -24.85 6.14
N ILE A 223 8.31 -25.48 5.90
CA ILE A 223 8.18 -26.77 5.23
C ILE A 223 7.61 -26.51 3.83
N PRO A 224 8.27 -26.96 2.75
CA PRO A 224 7.72 -26.88 1.41
C PRO A 224 6.30 -27.48 1.39
N PRO A 225 5.28 -26.73 0.93
CA PRO A 225 3.93 -27.26 0.80
C PRO A 225 3.94 -28.41 -0.21
N PRO A 226 3.07 -29.43 -0.02
CA PRO A 226 2.93 -30.49 -1.01
C PRO A 226 2.37 -29.91 -2.32
N GLU A 227 2.73 -30.51 -3.46
CA GLU A 227 2.29 -30.03 -4.79
C GLU A 227 0.77 -30.02 -4.95
N ASP A 228 0.05 -30.90 -4.25
CA ASP A 228 -1.41 -30.99 -4.26
C ASP A 228 -2.10 -29.95 -3.34
N MET A 229 -1.33 -29.11 -2.63
CA MET A 229 -1.85 -28.12 -1.69
C MET A 229 -2.91 -27.20 -2.31
N PRO A 230 -2.73 -26.62 -3.52
CA PRO A 230 -3.76 -25.78 -4.13
C PRO A 230 -5.10 -26.49 -4.30
N ALA A 231 -5.10 -27.75 -4.76
CA ALA A 231 -6.33 -28.51 -4.97
C ALA A 231 -7.04 -28.82 -3.65
N ARG A 232 -6.28 -29.18 -2.61
CA ARG A 232 -6.81 -29.42 -1.27
C ARG A 232 -7.40 -28.16 -0.64
N ALA A 233 -6.67 -27.05 -0.71
CA ALA A 233 -7.11 -25.77 -0.19
C ALA A 233 -8.39 -25.28 -0.90
N VAL A 234 -8.50 -25.46 -2.22
CA VAL A 234 -9.72 -25.11 -2.96
C VAL A 234 -10.91 -25.99 -2.55
N ALA A 235 -10.71 -27.28 -2.29
CA ALA A 235 -11.78 -28.15 -1.79
C ALA A 235 -12.28 -27.70 -0.40
N GLU A 236 -11.38 -27.22 0.46
CA GLU A 236 -11.73 -26.63 1.76
C GLU A 236 -12.51 -25.31 1.59
N ILE A 237 -12.01 -24.39 0.76
CA ILE A 237 -12.69 -23.13 0.43
C ILE A 237 -14.11 -23.40 -0.11
N GLU A 238 -14.26 -24.36 -1.02
CA GLU A 238 -15.56 -24.71 -1.58
C GLU A 238 -16.55 -25.19 -0.50
N LYS A 239 -16.08 -26.02 0.43
CA LYS A 239 -16.89 -26.49 1.56
C LYS A 239 -17.35 -25.33 2.44
N GLU A 240 -16.50 -24.32 2.65
CA GLU A 240 -16.82 -23.11 3.43
C GLU A 240 -17.75 -22.13 2.69
N LEU A 241 -17.66 -22.06 1.36
CA LEU A 241 -18.50 -21.20 0.52
C LEU A 241 -19.89 -21.81 0.29
N ARG A 242 -20.01 -23.13 0.20
CA ARG A 242 -21.27 -23.84 -0.12
C ARG A 242 -22.51 -23.34 0.64
N PRO A 243 -22.49 -23.14 1.97
CA PRO A 243 -23.68 -22.68 2.69
C PRO A 243 -24.02 -21.19 2.46
N LYS A 244 -23.18 -20.43 1.75
CA LYS A 244 -23.28 -18.98 1.58
C LYS A 244 -23.64 -18.54 0.17
N VAL A 245 -23.67 -19.46 -0.80
CA VAL A 245 -23.79 -19.16 -2.24
C VAL A 245 -25.17 -19.54 -2.80
N VAL A 246 -25.57 -18.92 -3.91
CA VAL A 246 -26.88 -19.15 -4.55
C VAL A 246 -26.86 -20.30 -5.56
N GLU A 247 -25.69 -20.63 -6.11
CA GLU A 247 -25.57 -21.62 -7.17
C GLU A 247 -25.62 -23.06 -6.64
N GLU A 248 -26.26 -23.94 -7.43
CA GLU A 248 -26.28 -25.39 -7.16
C GLU A 248 -24.88 -26.02 -7.30
N SER A 249 -24.05 -25.49 -8.19
CA SER A 249 -22.65 -25.91 -8.40
C SER A 249 -21.72 -24.70 -8.35
N ILE A 250 -20.55 -24.88 -7.71
CA ILE A 250 -19.53 -23.85 -7.62
C ILE A 250 -18.56 -24.08 -8.78
N GLU A 251 -18.31 -23.04 -9.57
CA GLU A 251 -17.39 -23.10 -10.70
C GLU A 251 -15.96 -23.26 -10.19
N ARG A 252 -15.22 -24.25 -10.72
CA ARG A 252 -13.80 -24.45 -10.44
C ARG A 252 -12.97 -24.04 -11.64
N GLY A 253 -11.84 -23.39 -11.38
CA GLY A 253 -10.89 -23.01 -12.41
C GLY A 253 -9.45 -23.29 -12.00
N ARG A 254 -8.56 -23.21 -12.99
CA ARG A 254 -7.11 -23.30 -12.81
C ARG A 254 -6.47 -21.92 -12.94
N LEU A 255 -5.50 -21.67 -12.09
CA LEU A 255 -4.63 -20.51 -12.21
C LEU A 255 -3.28 -20.99 -12.71
N ASP A 256 -2.92 -20.65 -13.94
CA ASP A 256 -1.61 -20.96 -14.51
C ASP A 256 -0.96 -19.63 -14.97
N GLY A 257 0.20 -19.32 -14.41
CA GLY A 257 1.05 -18.17 -14.74
C GLY A 257 2.53 -18.57 -14.82
N PRO A 258 3.45 -17.64 -15.15
CA PRO A 258 4.85 -17.98 -15.38
C PRO A 258 5.56 -18.60 -14.17
N GLU A 259 5.29 -18.09 -12.96
CA GLU A 259 5.89 -18.58 -11.70
C GLU A 259 4.84 -19.06 -10.67
N ILE A 260 3.55 -18.88 -10.98
CA ILE A 260 2.44 -19.25 -10.11
C ILE A 260 1.57 -20.32 -10.77
N HIS A 261 1.19 -21.32 -9.99
CA HIS A 261 0.20 -22.32 -10.40
C HIS A 261 -0.74 -22.66 -9.25
N GLY A 262 -2.01 -22.88 -9.54
CA GLY A 262 -3.00 -23.11 -8.51
C GLY A 262 -4.39 -23.40 -9.05
N ALA A 263 -5.36 -23.28 -8.16
CA ALA A 263 -6.76 -23.48 -8.48
C ALA A 263 -7.61 -22.42 -7.74
N TYR A 264 -8.83 -22.23 -8.22
CA TYR A 264 -9.79 -21.36 -7.59
C TYR A 264 -11.21 -21.88 -7.75
N VAL A 265 -12.09 -21.32 -6.93
CA VAL A 265 -13.53 -21.44 -7.05
C VAL A 265 -14.16 -20.07 -7.25
N SER A 266 -15.25 -20.03 -8.00
CA SER A 266 -16.05 -18.82 -8.19
C SER A 266 -17.51 -19.09 -7.87
N ALA A 267 -18.13 -18.16 -7.14
CA ALA A 267 -19.53 -18.28 -6.74
C ALA A 267 -20.16 -16.91 -6.41
N THR A 268 -21.48 -16.88 -6.29
CA THR A 268 -22.27 -15.69 -5.97
C THR A 268 -22.91 -15.87 -4.60
N TYR A 269 -22.70 -14.92 -3.69
CA TYR A 269 -23.26 -14.99 -2.35
C TYR A 269 -24.79 -14.79 -2.34
N GLN A 270 -25.48 -15.49 -1.44
CA GLN A 270 -26.92 -15.32 -1.18
C GLN A 270 -27.27 -13.93 -0.65
N LYS A 271 -26.41 -13.40 0.21
CA LYS A 271 -26.51 -12.03 0.72
C LYS A 271 -25.27 -11.27 0.24
N PRO A 272 -25.42 -10.06 -0.30
CA PRO A 272 -24.27 -9.25 -0.66
C PRO A 272 -23.30 -9.16 0.52
N LEU A 273 -22.01 -9.31 0.25
CA LEU A 273 -20.99 -9.01 1.25
C LEU A 273 -21.09 -7.53 1.64
N LYS A 274 -20.41 -7.16 2.74
CA LYS A 274 -20.10 -5.74 2.99
C LYS A 274 -19.53 -5.17 1.67
N GLU A 275 -19.98 -3.99 1.26
CA GLU A 275 -19.61 -3.32 -0.02
C GLU A 275 -20.40 -3.77 -1.28
N HIS A 276 -21.56 -4.41 -1.13
CA HIS A 276 -22.46 -4.77 -2.25
C HIS A 276 -21.86 -5.74 -3.30
N CYS A 277 -20.72 -6.35 -3.01
CA CYS A 277 -20.15 -7.40 -3.85
C CYS A 277 -21.04 -8.64 -3.85
N ARG A 278 -21.35 -9.16 -5.04
CA ARG A 278 -22.18 -10.35 -5.22
C ARG A 278 -21.35 -11.57 -5.57
N ARG A 279 -20.35 -11.43 -6.43
CA ARG A 279 -19.51 -12.54 -6.89
C ARG A 279 -18.18 -12.53 -6.13
N VAL A 280 -17.71 -13.72 -5.80
CA VAL A 280 -16.40 -13.95 -5.19
C VAL A 280 -15.65 -15.01 -5.99
N VAL A 281 -14.35 -14.80 -6.13
CA VAL A 281 -13.39 -15.80 -6.56
C VAL A 281 -12.41 -16.02 -5.42
N GLU A 282 -12.29 -17.24 -4.92
CA GLU A 282 -11.30 -17.58 -3.88
C GLU A 282 -10.42 -18.71 -4.38
N GLY A 283 -9.11 -18.58 -4.14
CA GLY A 283 -8.16 -19.55 -4.65
C GLY A 283 -6.90 -19.67 -3.82
N ALA A 284 -6.19 -20.74 -4.13
CA ALA A 284 -4.90 -21.08 -3.54
C ALA A 284 -3.94 -21.46 -4.65
N ALA A 285 -2.67 -21.12 -4.46
CA ALA A 285 -1.62 -21.32 -5.45
C ALA A 285 -0.26 -21.49 -4.79
N LEU A 286 0.70 -21.92 -5.61
CA LEU A 286 2.11 -22.02 -5.28
C LEU A 286 2.89 -21.06 -6.18
N LEU A 287 3.63 -20.14 -5.56
CA LEU A 287 4.58 -19.24 -6.21
C LEU A 287 5.99 -19.69 -5.85
N ALA A 288 6.70 -20.35 -6.76
CA ALA A 288 8.02 -20.93 -6.49
C ALA A 288 8.07 -21.75 -5.17
N GLY A 289 7.00 -22.52 -4.89
CA GLY A 289 6.86 -23.29 -3.65
C GLY A 289 6.35 -22.51 -2.43
N ILE A 290 6.04 -21.22 -2.56
CA ILE A 290 5.47 -20.40 -1.49
C ILE A 290 3.93 -20.42 -1.61
N PRO A 291 3.20 -20.79 -0.53
CA PRO A 291 1.75 -20.71 -0.50
C PRO A 291 1.23 -19.28 -0.72
N VAL A 292 0.33 -19.13 -1.69
CA VAL A 292 -0.41 -17.91 -1.97
C VAL A 292 -1.90 -18.19 -1.84
N ARG A 293 -2.62 -17.34 -1.10
CA ARG A 293 -4.08 -17.29 -1.09
C ARG A 293 -4.54 -15.99 -1.71
N PHE A 294 -5.63 -16.04 -2.46
CA PHE A 294 -6.22 -14.83 -3.03
C PHE A 294 -7.74 -14.85 -2.97
N THR A 295 -8.32 -13.66 -2.90
CA THR A 295 -9.76 -13.44 -2.93
C THR A 295 -10.05 -12.25 -3.84
N VAL A 296 -10.86 -12.45 -4.88
CA VAL A 296 -11.40 -11.40 -5.73
C VAL A 296 -12.86 -11.20 -5.37
N ARG A 297 -13.23 -10.01 -4.90
CA ARG A 297 -14.62 -9.61 -4.68
C ARG A 297 -15.05 -8.72 -5.83
N ILE A 298 -16.16 -9.08 -6.47
CA ILE A 298 -16.61 -8.44 -7.71
C ILE A 298 -18.03 -7.93 -7.51
N LYS A 299 -18.26 -6.63 -7.76
CA LYS A 299 -19.59 -6.02 -7.76
C LYS A 299 -20.31 -6.33 -9.07
N ASP A 300 -19.67 -6.06 -10.21
CA ASP A 300 -20.18 -6.37 -11.55
C ASP A 300 -19.27 -7.39 -12.26
N PRO A 301 -19.75 -8.62 -12.52
CA PRO A 301 -19.01 -9.63 -13.28
C PRO A 301 -18.61 -9.21 -14.70
N ALA A 302 -19.28 -8.21 -15.30
CA ALA A 302 -18.93 -7.68 -16.61
C ALA A 302 -17.87 -6.56 -16.57
N SER A 303 -17.45 -6.13 -15.37
CA SER A 303 -16.43 -5.08 -15.20
C SER A 303 -15.06 -5.50 -15.75
N GLN A 304 -14.28 -4.52 -16.20
CA GLN A 304 -12.88 -4.76 -16.56
C GLN A 304 -12.04 -5.25 -15.38
N PHE A 305 -12.43 -4.87 -14.15
CA PHE A 305 -11.79 -5.32 -12.92
C PHE A 305 -11.74 -6.85 -12.82
N ALA A 306 -12.84 -7.55 -13.15
CA ALA A 306 -12.90 -9.00 -13.06
C ALA A 306 -11.80 -9.68 -13.88
N THR A 307 -11.58 -9.23 -15.12
CA THR A 307 -10.53 -9.74 -16.00
C THR A 307 -9.14 -9.31 -15.53
N GLN A 308 -8.96 -8.02 -15.23
CA GLN A 308 -7.68 -7.47 -14.81
C GLN A 308 -7.15 -8.08 -13.51
N ALA A 309 -8.03 -8.43 -12.57
CA ALA A 309 -7.62 -9.07 -11.31
C ALA A 309 -6.88 -10.38 -11.54
N PHE A 310 -7.32 -11.19 -12.50
CA PHE A 310 -6.62 -12.43 -12.84
C PHE A 310 -5.29 -12.17 -13.53
N ASP A 311 -5.20 -11.16 -14.39
CA ASP A 311 -3.93 -10.79 -15.02
C ASP A 311 -2.91 -10.33 -13.97
N VAL A 312 -3.36 -9.55 -12.97
CA VAL A 312 -2.54 -9.16 -11.82
C VAL A 312 -2.08 -10.39 -11.03
N ILE A 313 -2.97 -11.32 -10.68
CA ILE A 313 -2.60 -12.53 -9.94
C ILE A 313 -1.59 -13.37 -10.74
N LYS A 314 -1.81 -13.57 -12.05
CA LYS A 314 -0.90 -14.34 -12.92
C LYS A 314 0.47 -13.70 -13.08
N SER A 315 0.57 -12.38 -12.90
CA SER A 315 1.83 -11.64 -13.01
C SER A 315 2.77 -11.77 -11.80
N ILE A 316 2.30 -12.43 -10.73
CA ILE A 316 3.07 -12.58 -9.50
C ILE A 316 4.36 -13.37 -9.74
N HIS A 317 5.46 -12.83 -9.23
CA HIS A 317 6.79 -13.43 -9.33
C HIS A 317 7.59 -13.15 -8.07
N VAL A 318 8.59 -13.99 -7.77
CA VAL A 318 9.50 -13.75 -6.65
C VAL A 318 10.57 -12.76 -7.08
N VAL A 319 10.81 -11.74 -6.24
CA VAL A 319 11.96 -10.84 -6.41
C VAL A 319 12.96 -11.16 -5.31
N GLU A 320 13.99 -11.93 -5.66
CA GLU A 320 15.08 -12.23 -4.75
C GLU A 320 15.73 -10.92 -4.30
N ARG A 321 15.92 -10.78 -2.98
CA ARG A 321 16.82 -9.77 -2.43
C ARG A 321 18.19 -10.09 -3.02
N GLY A 322 18.68 -9.27 -3.96
CA GLY A 322 19.96 -9.50 -4.61
C GLY A 322 20.95 -9.99 -3.57
N ARG A 323 21.43 -11.24 -3.76
CA ARG A 323 22.30 -11.96 -2.81
C ARG A 323 23.20 -10.94 -2.12
N LYS A 324 23.14 -10.84 -0.79
CA LYS A 324 24.22 -10.18 -0.06
C LYS A 324 25.49 -10.87 -0.55
N ALA A 325 26.30 -10.16 -1.32
CA ALA A 325 27.59 -10.68 -1.76
C ALA A 325 28.28 -11.22 -0.51
N GLY A 326 28.69 -12.48 -0.54
CA GLY A 326 29.42 -13.06 0.58
C GLY A 326 30.65 -12.18 0.87
N PRO A 327 31.13 -12.12 2.13
CA PRO A 327 32.37 -11.42 2.43
C PRO A 327 33.50 -12.04 1.58
N GLY A 328 33.90 -11.33 0.51
CA GLY A 328 34.96 -11.76 -0.41
C GLY A 328 34.57 -11.89 -1.89
N GLU A 329 33.30 -11.77 -2.27
CA GLU A 329 32.90 -11.89 -3.68
C GLU A 329 32.95 -10.52 -4.40
N GLN A 330 34.09 -10.21 -5.04
CA GLN A 330 34.16 -9.09 -5.98
C GLN A 330 33.36 -9.44 -7.24
N LEU A 331 32.17 -8.85 -7.38
CA LEU A 331 31.37 -8.94 -8.60
C LEU A 331 32.10 -8.23 -9.75
N HIS A 332 32.74 -9.00 -10.62
CA HIS A 332 33.17 -8.53 -11.93
C HIS A 332 31.94 -8.32 -12.82
N TYR A 333 31.55 -7.05 -12.99
CA TYR A 333 30.54 -6.65 -13.96
C TYR A 333 31.11 -6.70 -15.39
N THR A 334 30.70 -7.68 -16.19
CA THR A 334 30.86 -7.63 -17.66
C THR A 334 29.50 -7.51 -18.32
N GLY A 335 28.92 -6.31 -18.28
CA GLY A 335 27.74 -5.95 -19.05
C GLY A 335 28.11 -4.98 -20.18
N ARG A 336 28.51 -5.50 -21.34
CA ARG A 336 28.57 -4.69 -22.58
C ARG A 336 27.15 -4.60 -23.15
N CYS A 337 26.47 -3.47 -22.93
CA CYS A 337 25.31 -3.10 -23.75
C CYS A 337 25.80 -2.54 -25.09
N LYS A 338 25.64 -3.30 -26.17
CA LYS A 338 25.60 -2.75 -27.53
C LYS A 338 24.15 -2.36 -27.83
N LEU A 339 23.92 -1.07 -28.07
CA LEU A 339 22.68 -0.57 -28.69
C LEU A 339 22.77 -0.76 -30.21
N PRO A 340 21.71 -1.17 -30.92
CA PRO A 340 21.65 -1.05 -32.36
C PRO A 340 20.93 0.25 -32.74
N TRP A 341 21.67 1.15 -33.38
CA TRP A 341 21.14 2.07 -34.39
C TRP A 341 21.84 1.72 -35.70
N SER A 342 21.06 1.20 -36.65
CA SER A 342 21.23 1.35 -38.10
C SER A 342 19.96 0.85 -38.76
#